data_AF-A0A924UKA1-F1
#
_entry.id   AF-A0A924UKA1-F1
#
_cell.length_a   1.000
_cell.length_b   1.000
_cell.length_c   1.000
_cell.angle_alpha   90.00
_cell.angle_beta   90.00
_cell.angle_gamma   90.00
#
_symmetry.space_group_name_H-M   'P 1'
#
loop_
_entity.id
_entity.type
_entity.pdbx_description
1 polymer ?
#
loop_
_entity_poly.entity_id
_entity_poly.type
_entity_poly.pdbx_seq_one_letter_code
_entity_poly.pdbx_strand_id
1 'polypeptide(L)'
;MKLTLVILVILSSLFFNTSCLKRQNLNDDNLGAPIAPAELSTAIKEEFGDKLFIDDIKKDEFSSYILTEKIQDTYSQTIEQQDMTVKAVESTPDHFKFDTQVTKITYQNGQSTQQTREWSWLWQYDPNPTATRPLAPLAENERPTYLFERLIAVMNYYCKNEGEFPQSCHNMSSVEIDYFVPPATAPQHNCTNAYQCFIKARKIEFDQVLLNEFDIHGKPKRQHIKLVISNDVPFLSRMLQYCQRGLFDMSSQQILVDYCYTINSYAFGRN
;
A
#
# COMPACT_ATOMS: atom_id res chain seq x y z
N MET A 1 -34.87 -42.45 -7.43
CA MET A 1 -34.16 -41.71 -8.50
C MET A 1 -34.41 -40.19 -8.41
N LYS A 2 -34.34 -39.58 -7.21
CA LYS A 2 -34.53 -38.13 -6.99
C LYS A 2 -33.50 -37.51 -6.05
N LEU A 3 -32.63 -38.32 -5.44
CA LEU A 3 -31.62 -37.85 -4.48
C LEU A 3 -30.28 -37.49 -5.13
N THR A 4 -30.00 -38.02 -6.33
CA THR A 4 -28.74 -37.81 -7.05
C THR A 4 -28.70 -36.50 -7.85
N LEU A 5 -29.85 -35.87 -8.12
CA LEU A 5 -29.92 -34.64 -8.92
C LEU A 5 -29.69 -33.37 -8.08
N VAL A 6 -29.97 -33.42 -6.77
CA VAL A 6 -29.81 -32.26 -5.87
C VAL A 6 -28.35 -32.02 -5.50
N ILE A 7 -27.54 -33.09 -5.42
CA ILE A 7 -26.10 -32.99 -5.12
C ILE A 7 -25.33 -32.39 -6.30
N LEU A 8 -25.79 -32.59 -7.54
CA LEU A 8 -25.12 -32.07 -8.73
C LEU A 8 -25.28 -30.55 -8.89
N VAL A 9 -26.40 -29.97 -8.42
CA VAL A 9 -26.67 -28.53 -8.52
C VAL A 9 -25.93 -27.74 -7.43
N ILE A 10 -25.71 -28.33 -6.25
CA ILE A 10 -24.98 -27.67 -5.15
C ILE A 10 -23.46 -27.67 -5.40
N LEU A 11 -22.93 -28.63 -6.15
CA LEU A 11 -21.50 -28.66 -6.52
C LEU A 11 -21.12 -27.65 -7.63
N SER A 12 -22.08 -27.19 -8.44
CA SER A 12 -21.83 -26.19 -9.50
C SER A 12 -21.78 -24.73 -9.01
N SER A 13 -22.19 -24.47 -7.77
CA SER A 13 -22.20 -23.12 -7.16
C SER A 13 -20.90 -22.76 -6.41
N LEU A 14 -19.91 -23.65 -6.36
CA LEU A 14 -18.65 -23.41 -5.65
C LEU A 14 -17.47 -22.98 -6.55
N PHE A 15 -17.70 -22.75 -7.85
CA PHE A 15 -16.62 -22.44 -8.82
C PHE A 15 -16.54 -20.99 -9.30
N PHE A 16 -17.26 -20.03 -8.70
CA PHE A 16 -17.27 -18.64 -9.17
C PHE A 16 -16.59 -17.60 -8.27
N ASN A 17 -15.89 -18.00 -7.21
CA ASN A 17 -15.15 -17.06 -6.36
C ASN A 17 -13.65 -17.37 -6.20
N THR A 18 -13.05 -18.14 -7.10
CA THR A 18 -11.65 -17.85 -7.41
C THR A 18 -11.70 -16.66 -8.37
N SER A 19 -11.67 -15.45 -7.83
CA SER A 19 -11.26 -14.29 -8.60
C SER A 19 -9.86 -14.62 -9.12
N CYS A 20 -9.81 -15.27 -10.29
CA CYS A 20 -8.63 -15.31 -11.13
C CYS A 20 -8.33 -13.84 -11.37
N LEU A 21 -7.44 -13.27 -10.56
CA LEU A 21 -6.75 -12.03 -10.87
C LEU A 21 -6.39 -12.17 -12.34
N LYS A 22 -7.07 -11.38 -13.18
CA LYS A 22 -6.87 -11.38 -14.63
C LYS A 22 -5.38 -11.24 -14.81
N ARG A 23 -4.70 -12.31 -15.26
CA ARG A 23 -3.24 -12.33 -15.35
C ARG A 23 -2.87 -11.17 -16.24
N GLN A 24 -2.31 -10.12 -15.64
CA GLN A 24 -2.05 -8.92 -16.39
C GLN A 24 -0.94 -9.20 -17.38
N ASN A 25 -1.21 -8.90 -18.65
CA ASN A 25 -0.20 -9.00 -19.68
C ASN A 25 0.67 -7.74 -19.60
N LEU A 26 1.75 -7.81 -18.82
CA LEU A 26 2.70 -6.69 -18.68
C LEU A 26 3.47 -6.39 -19.98
N ASN A 27 3.43 -7.31 -20.96
CA ASN A 27 4.05 -7.14 -22.28
C ASN A 27 3.10 -6.55 -23.32
N ASP A 28 1.87 -6.18 -22.94
CA ASP A 28 0.92 -5.56 -23.87
C ASP A 28 1.41 -4.18 -24.30
N ASP A 29 1.50 -3.97 -25.61
CA ASP A 29 1.93 -2.69 -26.22
C ASP A 29 0.77 -1.69 -26.30
N ASN A 30 -0.50 -2.13 -26.17
CA ASN A 30 -1.66 -1.25 -26.20
C ASN A 30 -2.25 -1.04 -24.80
N LEU A 31 -1.74 -0.03 -24.11
CA LEU A 31 -2.18 0.33 -22.75
C LEU A 31 -3.38 1.29 -22.73
N GLY A 32 -3.90 1.69 -23.90
CA GLY A 32 -4.85 2.79 -24.00
C GLY A 32 -4.23 4.16 -23.68
N ALA A 33 -5.08 5.17 -23.56
CA ALA A 33 -4.62 6.54 -23.27
C ALA A 33 -3.99 6.65 -21.87
N PRO A 34 -2.95 7.48 -21.70
CA PRO A 34 -2.42 7.76 -20.37
C PRO A 34 -3.44 8.53 -19.54
N ILE A 35 -3.56 8.19 -18.26
CA ILE A 35 -4.37 8.94 -17.30
C ILE A 35 -3.64 10.22 -16.89
N ALA A 36 -4.39 11.27 -16.62
CA ALA A 36 -3.81 12.50 -16.10
C ALA A 36 -3.41 12.34 -14.62
N PRO A 37 -2.32 12.96 -14.14
CA PRO A 37 -1.95 12.95 -12.72
C PRO A 37 -3.09 13.37 -11.78
N ALA A 38 -3.90 14.34 -12.22
CA ALA A 38 -5.05 14.83 -11.47
C ALA A 38 -6.11 13.74 -11.26
N GLU A 39 -6.30 12.84 -12.23
CA GLU A 39 -7.29 11.76 -12.15
C GLU A 39 -6.93 10.76 -11.04
N LEU A 40 -5.66 10.33 -10.98
CA LEU A 40 -5.16 9.47 -9.91
C LEU A 40 -5.23 10.16 -8.54
N SER A 41 -4.83 11.43 -8.49
CA SER A 41 -4.90 12.25 -7.27
C SER A 41 -6.35 12.35 -6.76
N THR A 42 -7.31 12.63 -7.64
CA THR A 42 -8.73 12.68 -7.31
C THR A 42 -9.23 11.32 -6.81
N ALA A 43 -8.88 10.22 -7.45
CA ALA A 43 -9.29 8.88 -7.01
C ALA A 43 -8.82 8.57 -5.57
N ILE A 44 -7.63 9.05 -5.17
CA ILE A 44 -7.13 8.92 -3.79
C ILE A 44 -7.88 9.89 -2.85
N LYS A 45 -8.08 11.14 -3.28
CA LYS A 45 -8.76 12.18 -2.48
C LYS A 45 -10.24 11.90 -2.26
N GLU A 46 -10.90 11.12 -3.12
CA GLU A 46 -12.28 10.69 -2.87
C GLU A 46 -12.42 9.89 -1.55
N GLU A 47 -11.34 9.24 -1.09
CA GLU A 47 -11.32 8.57 0.22
C GLU A 47 -11.00 9.55 1.35
N PHE A 48 -9.99 10.42 1.17
CA PHE A 48 -9.40 11.23 2.24
C PHE A 48 -9.88 12.68 2.32
N GLY A 49 -10.63 13.15 1.33
CA GLY A 49 -10.84 14.57 1.07
C GLY A 49 -9.59 15.25 0.52
N ASP A 50 -9.60 16.59 0.48
CA ASP A 50 -8.53 17.39 -0.10
C ASP A 50 -7.22 17.41 0.70
N LYS A 51 -7.21 16.86 1.92
CA LYS A 51 -6.08 16.97 2.85
C LYS A 51 -5.86 15.67 3.62
N LEU A 52 -4.73 15.03 3.37
CA LEU A 52 -4.17 14.00 4.25
C LEU A 52 -3.53 14.72 5.46
N PHE A 53 -4.31 14.99 6.50
CA PHE A 53 -3.85 15.79 7.65
C PHE A 53 -2.88 14.98 8.51
N ILE A 54 -1.59 15.31 8.46
CA ILE A 54 -0.58 14.62 9.28
C ILE A 54 -0.81 14.81 10.79
N ASP A 55 -1.47 15.90 11.19
CA ASP A 55 -1.93 16.16 12.57
C ASP A 55 -2.96 15.14 13.10
N ASP A 56 -3.50 14.29 12.23
CA ASP A 56 -4.37 13.18 12.63
C ASP A 56 -3.58 12.07 13.34
N ILE A 57 -2.26 12.00 13.18
CA ILE A 57 -1.42 11.05 13.92
C ILE A 57 -1.56 11.33 15.41
N LYS A 58 -1.97 10.31 16.18
CA LYS A 58 -2.17 10.41 17.63
C LYS A 58 -1.13 9.60 18.40
N LYS A 59 -0.88 10.02 19.65
CA LYS A 59 -0.04 9.25 20.58
C LYS A 59 -0.66 7.86 20.82
N ASP A 60 0.17 6.85 21.03
CA ASP A 60 -0.21 5.44 21.22
C ASP A 60 -0.89 4.80 19.99
N GLU A 61 -0.92 5.50 18.84
CA GLU A 61 -1.32 4.91 17.58
C GLU A 61 -0.36 3.78 17.19
N PHE A 62 -0.92 2.67 16.72
CA PHE A 62 -0.17 1.48 16.34
C PHE A 62 -0.49 1.08 14.91
N SER A 63 0.54 0.66 14.17
CA SER A 63 0.41 0.10 12.82
C SER A 63 1.42 -1.03 12.64
N SER A 64 0.97 -2.15 12.09
CA SER A 64 1.80 -3.28 11.70
C SER A 64 1.52 -3.62 10.25
N TYR A 65 2.58 -3.80 9.46
CA TYR A 65 2.46 -4.37 8.12
C TYR A 65 3.36 -5.60 7.96
N ILE A 66 2.97 -6.44 7.01
CA ILE A 66 3.79 -7.51 6.46
C ILE A 66 4.12 -7.17 5.01
N LEU A 67 5.39 -7.28 4.64
CA LEU A 67 5.86 -7.28 3.26
C LEU A 67 6.05 -8.71 2.79
N THR A 68 5.33 -9.04 1.73
CA THR A 68 5.42 -10.32 1.05
C THR A 68 6.03 -10.17 -0.35
N GLU A 69 6.76 -11.19 -0.77
CA GLU A 69 7.30 -11.34 -2.12
C GLU A 69 6.72 -12.62 -2.75
N LYS A 70 6.31 -12.52 -4.02
CA LYS A 70 5.88 -13.67 -4.82
C LYS A 70 6.62 -13.66 -6.16
N ILE A 71 7.32 -14.75 -6.50
CA ILE A 71 8.08 -14.88 -7.75
C ILE A 71 7.37 -15.85 -8.69
N GLN A 72 7.19 -15.49 -9.96
CA GLN A 72 6.60 -16.32 -11.02
C GLN A 72 5.29 -17.03 -10.64
N ASP A 73 4.43 -16.34 -9.90
CA ASP A 73 3.18 -16.90 -9.40
C ASP A 73 3.31 -18.12 -8.46
N THR A 74 4.50 -18.34 -7.88
CA THR A 74 4.76 -19.39 -6.88
C THR A 74 4.22 -19.02 -5.48
N TYR A 75 4.72 -19.67 -4.43
CA TYR A 75 4.34 -19.38 -3.05
C TYR A 75 4.76 -17.97 -2.63
N SER A 76 3.89 -17.30 -1.89
CA SER A 76 4.16 -15.97 -1.32
C SER A 76 4.98 -16.11 -0.05
N GLN A 77 6.19 -15.55 -0.03
CA GLN A 77 7.04 -15.54 1.16
C GLN A 77 6.96 -14.21 1.89
N THR A 78 6.88 -14.24 3.22
CA THR A 78 7.06 -13.05 4.05
C THR A 78 8.55 -12.75 4.12
N ILE A 79 8.95 -11.54 3.74
CA ILE A 79 10.35 -11.09 3.80
C ILE A 79 10.57 -10.05 4.89
N GLU A 80 9.52 -9.36 5.33
CA GLU A 80 9.61 -8.37 6.41
C GLU A 80 8.27 -8.20 7.13
N GLN A 81 8.33 -7.91 8.44
CA GLN A 81 7.25 -7.34 9.23
C GLN A 81 7.77 -6.08 9.93
N GLN A 82 6.96 -5.02 9.97
CA GLN A 82 7.29 -3.80 10.69
C GLN A 82 6.13 -3.37 11.57
N ASP A 83 6.40 -3.23 12.86
CA ASP A 83 5.48 -2.73 13.88
C ASP A 83 5.91 -1.32 14.27
N MET A 84 4.96 -0.38 14.29
CA MET A 84 5.19 1.02 14.62
C MET A 84 4.23 1.44 15.72
N THR A 85 4.76 2.07 16.77
CA THR A 85 3.97 2.70 17.84
C THR A 85 4.36 4.16 17.98
N VAL A 86 3.39 5.07 17.94
CA VAL A 86 3.62 6.49 18.19
C VAL A 86 3.81 6.72 19.70
N LYS A 87 4.98 7.20 20.10
CA LYS A 87 5.37 7.42 21.50
C LYS A 87 5.02 8.82 21.99
N ALA A 88 5.18 9.81 21.11
CA ALA A 88 4.91 11.20 21.41
C ALA A 88 4.45 11.93 20.13
N VAL A 89 3.63 12.95 20.32
CA VAL A 89 3.19 13.88 19.29
C VAL A 89 3.29 15.28 19.87
N GLU A 90 3.78 16.21 19.07
CA GLU A 90 3.88 17.62 19.37
C GLU A 90 3.34 18.38 18.15
N SER A 91 2.26 19.13 18.33
CA SER A 91 1.67 19.97 17.29
C SER A 91 1.69 21.42 17.76
N THR A 92 2.36 22.27 17.00
CA THR A 92 2.42 23.71 17.21
C THR A 92 2.00 24.41 15.92
N PRO A 93 1.75 25.73 15.94
CA PRO A 93 1.49 26.49 14.71
C PRO A 93 2.63 26.43 13.68
N ASP A 94 3.87 26.16 14.12
CA ASP A 94 5.06 26.19 13.27
C ASP A 94 5.47 24.80 12.78
N HIS A 95 5.15 23.75 13.54
CA HIS A 95 5.54 22.39 13.19
C HIS A 95 4.62 21.32 13.77
N PHE A 96 4.67 20.17 13.12
CA PHE A 96 4.17 18.91 13.65
C PHE A 96 5.34 17.94 13.81
N LYS A 97 5.48 17.35 14.99
CA LYS A 97 6.51 16.36 15.29
C LYS A 97 5.86 15.12 15.89
N PHE A 98 6.35 13.94 15.50
CA PHE A 98 5.98 12.70 16.16
C PHE A 98 7.19 11.79 16.33
N ASP A 99 7.22 11.09 17.46
CA ASP A 99 8.24 10.09 17.78
C ASP A 99 7.61 8.70 17.70
N THR A 100 8.29 7.77 17.07
CA THR A 100 7.83 6.38 16.91
C THR A 100 8.85 5.40 17.46
N GLN A 101 8.38 4.33 18.07
CA GLN A 101 9.17 3.12 18.28
C GLN A 101 8.81 2.14 17.16
N VAL A 102 9.82 1.71 16.42
CA VAL A 102 9.67 0.76 15.32
C VAL A 102 10.38 -0.52 15.65
N THR A 103 9.68 -1.65 15.54
CA THR A 103 10.27 -2.99 15.54
C THR A 103 10.17 -3.55 14.12
N LYS A 104 11.31 -3.85 13.53
CA LYS A 104 11.43 -4.44 12.20
C LYS A 104 11.96 -5.87 12.32
N ILE A 105 11.26 -6.81 11.71
CA ILE A 105 11.65 -8.22 11.60
C ILE A 105 11.90 -8.51 10.13
N THR A 106 13.09 -8.94 9.76
CA THR A 106 13.44 -9.34 8.38
C THR A 106 13.63 -10.85 8.32
N TYR A 107 13.05 -11.50 7.32
CA TYR A 107 13.12 -12.94 7.12
C TYR A 107 14.01 -13.24 5.91
N GLN A 108 15.13 -13.94 6.13
CA GLN A 108 16.05 -14.35 5.07
C GLN A 108 16.59 -15.75 5.36
N ASN A 109 16.57 -16.63 4.35
CA ASN A 109 17.16 -17.98 4.41
C ASN A 109 16.69 -18.82 5.63
N GLY A 110 15.41 -18.71 6.00
CA GLY A 110 14.84 -19.43 7.15
C GLY A 110 15.24 -18.88 8.52
N GLN A 111 15.96 -17.77 8.57
CA GLN A 111 16.29 -17.03 9.79
C GLN A 111 15.51 -15.71 9.83
N SER A 112 15.29 -15.19 11.04
CA SER A 112 14.71 -13.88 11.26
C SER A 112 15.66 -13.00 12.06
N THR A 113 15.87 -11.77 11.61
CA THR A 113 16.56 -10.74 12.39
C THR A 113 15.54 -9.73 12.88
N GLN A 114 15.64 -9.32 14.14
CA GLN A 114 14.77 -8.31 14.74
C GLN A 114 15.60 -7.13 15.21
N GLN A 115 15.11 -5.93 14.91
CA GLN A 115 15.68 -4.68 15.40
C GLN A 115 14.55 -3.79 15.91
N THR A 116 14.77 -3.13 17.04
CA THR A 116 13.85 -2.12 17.59
C THR A 116 14.59 -0.81 17.74
N ARG A 117 14.04 0.28 17.20
CA ARG A 117 14.63 1.62 17.25
C ARG A 117 13.57 2.70 17.38
N GLU A 118 13.98 3.85 17.89
CA GLU A 118 13.13 5.03 17.94
C GLU A 118 13.46 5.99 16.80
N TRP A 119 12.43 6.65 16.29
CA TRP A 119 12.48 7.50 15.11
C TRP A 119 11.66 8.76 15.34
N SER A 120 12.28 9.91 15.13
CA SER A 120 11.62 11.21 15.24
C SER A 120 11.40 11.81 13.85
N TRP A 121 10.19 12.31 13.67
CA TRP A 121 9.74 13.00 12.48
C TRP A 121 9.42 14.43 12.82
N LEU A 122 9.91 15.37 12.01
CA LEU A 122 9.59 16.78 12.13
C LEU A 122 9.08 17.28 10.79
N TRP A 123 7.88 17.84 10.81
CA TRP A 123 7.24 18.50 9.69
C TRP A 123 7.13 19.98 10.01
N GLN A 124 7.79 20.82 9.23
CA GLN A 124 7.66 22.28 9.37
C GLN A 124 6.51 22.77 8.50
N TYR A 125 5.64 23.59 9.08
CA TYR A 125 4.61 24.29 8.33
C TYR A 125 5.27 25.46 7.60
N ASP A 126 5.28 25.41 6.25
CA ASP A 126 5.70 26.56 5.46
C ASP A 126 4.54 27.58 5.43
N PRO A 127 4.73 28.81 5.95
CA PRO A 127 3.72 29.87 5.83
C PRO A 127 3.47 30.29 4.37
N ASN A 128 4.34 29.92 3.42
CA ASN A 128 4.06 29.98 1.99
C ASN A 128 3.60 28.61 1.47
N PRO A 129 2.35 28.46 1.00
CA PRO A 129 1.68 27.18 0.76
C PRO A 129 2.22 26.37 -0.44
N THR A 130 3.31 26.79 -1.07
CA THR A 130 3.86 26.14 -2.27
C THR A 130 4.75 24.93 -2.00
N ALA A 131 5.23 24.71 -0.77
CA ALA A 131 5.99 23.51 -0.45
C ALA A 131 6.00 23.19 1.05
N THR A 132 5.03 22.41 1.53
CA THR A 132 5.22 21.67 2.78
C THR A 132 6.32 20.64 2.56
N ARG A 133 7.48 20.84 3.18
CA ARG A 133 8.60 19.89 3.12
C ARG A 133 8.67 19.11 4.43
N PRO A 134 8.56 17.77 4.41
CA PRO A 134 9.01 16.99 5.55
C PRO A 134 10.50 17.30 5.78
N LEU A 135 10.90 17.63 7.00
CA LEU A 135 12.31 17.53 7.35
C LEU A 135 12.65 16.05 7.43
N ALA A 136 13.79 15.69 6.83
CA ALA A 136 14.27 14.31 6.83
C ALA A 136 14.30 13.76 8.28
N PRO A 137 14.06 12.46 8.46
CA PRO A 137 14.20 11.84 9.77
C PRO A 137 15.61 12.06 10.31
N LEU A 138 15.72 12.19 11.64
CA LEU A 138 16.99 12.53 12.30
C LEU A 138 18.07 11.43 12.20
N ALA A 139 17.71 10.23 11.72
CA ALA A 139 18.63 9.15 11.38
C ALA A 139 18.42 8.74 9.92
N GLU A 140 19.46 8.55 9.10
CA GLU A 140 19.28 8.20 7.67
C GLU A 140 19.45 6.69 7.39
N ASN A 141 20.30 6.03 8.17
CA ASN A 141 20.64 4.63 7.94
C ASN A 141 19.55 3.74 8.57
N GLU A 142 18.75 3.07 7.73
CA GLU A 142 17.68 2.12 8.11
C GLU A 142 16.34 2.77 8.51
N ARG A 143 15.96 3.85 7.82
CA ARG A 143 14.65 4.48 7.97
C ARG A 143 13.50 3.49 7.81
N PRO A 144 12.51 3.49 8.73
CA PRO A 144 11.34 2.62 8.63
C PRO A 144 10.47 3.02 7.44
N THR A 145 9.77 2.03 6.88
CA THR A 145 8.83 2.30 5.78
C THR A 145 7.55 2.85 6.35
N TYR A 146 7.19 4.08 6.00
CA TYR A 146 5.87 4.62 6.28
C TYR A 146 4.99 4.49 5.03
N LEU A 147 3.94 3.69 5.13
CA LEU A 147 3.02 3.47 4.02
C LEU A 147 2.30 4.75 3.57
N PHE A 148 2.01 5.67 4.49
CA PHE A 148 1.41 6.96 4.14
C PHE A 148 2.33 7.80 3.23
N GLU A 149 3.66 7.66 3.32
CA GLU A 149 4.57 8.38 2.42
C GLU A 149 4.51 7.85 1.01
N ARG A 150 4.32 6.54 0.84
CA ARG A 150 4.05 5.93 -0.47
C ARG A 150 2.74 6.47 -1.03
N LEU A 151 1.70 6.57 -0.21
CA LEU A 151 0.41 7.16 -0.61
C LEU A 151 0.58 8.62 -1.09
N ILE A 152 1.29 9.45 -0.32
CA ILE A 152 1.61 10.84 -0.70
C ILE A 152 2.43 10.87 -1.99
N ALA A 153 3.37 9.95 -2.17
CA ALA A 153 4.19 9.89 -3.36
C ALA A 153 3.37 9.51 -4.61
N VAL A 154 2.48 8.52 -4.50
CA VAL A 154 1.55 8.16 -5.57
C VAL A 154 0.66 9.36 -5.92
N MET A 155 0.09 10.01 -4.92
CA MET A 155 -0.82 11.15 -5.14
C MET A 155 -0.16 12.35 -5.84
N ASN A 156 1.13 12.61 -5.57
CA ASN A 156 1.78 13.84 -6.00
C ASN A 156 2.80 13.68 -7.13
N TYR A 157 3.38 12.48 -7.31
CA TYR A 157 4.49 12.28 -8.25
C TYR A 157 4.15 11.30 -9.37
N TYR A 158 3.17 10.41 -9.20
CA TYR A 158 2.86 9.39 -10.20
C TYR A 158 2.18 9.98 -11.44
N CYS A 159 2.35 9.28 -12.56
CA CYS A 159 1.75 9.61 -13.86
C CYS A 159 2.24 10.93 -14.50
N LYS A 160 3.33 11.49 -13.99
CA LYS A 160 3.97 12.70 -14.53
C LYS A 160 5.04 12.35 -15.55
N ASN A 161 4.82 12.74 -16.80
CA ASN A 161 5.80 12.62 -17.88
C ASN A 161 6.77 13.82 -17.92
N GLU A 162 7.31 14.18 -16.77
CA GLU A 162 8.25 15.31 -16.61
C GLU A 162 9.14 15.08 -15.39
N GLY A 163 10.26 15.82 -15.31
CA GLY A 163 11.22 15.72 -14.21
C GLY A 163 12.26 14.62 -14.39
N GLU A 164 12.92 14.27 -13.29
CA GLU A 164 14.05 13.32 -13.26
C GLU A 164 13.60 11.85 -13.45
N PHE A 165 12.35 11.55 -13.06
CA PHE A 165 11.76 10.21 -13.13
C PHE A 165 10.44 10.24 -13.92
N PRO A 166 10.48 10.49 -15.25
CA PRO A 166 9.28 10.58 -16.06
C PRO A 166 8.55 9.25 -16.13
N GLN A 167 7.23 9.32 -16.01
CA GLN A 167 6.37 8.14 -15.96
C GLN A 167 4.98 8.44 -16.53
N SER A 168 4.35 7.43 -17.14
CA SER A 168 2.94 7.46 -17.52
C SER A 168 2.16 6.41 -16.75
N CYS A 169 0.86 6.62 -16.59
CA CYS A 169 -0.03 5.63 -16.00
C CYS A 169 -1.20 5.32 -16.91
N HIS A 170 -1.73 4.10 -16.85
CA HIS A 170 -2.73 3.58 -17.75
C HIS A 170 -3.70 2.65 -17.02
N ASN A 171 -4.83 2.31 -17.67
CA ASN A 171 -5.77 1.28 -17.20
C ASN A 171 -6.23 1.46 -15.74
N MET A 172 -6.46 2.71 -15.31
CA MET A 172 -6.87 2.95 -13.94
C MET A 172 -8.29 2.41 -13.66
N SER A 173 -8.46 1.80 -12.50
CA SER A 173 -9.76 1.52 -11.90
C SER A 173 -9.75 1.98 -10.44
N SER A 174 -10.88 2.51 -9.99
CA SER A 174 -11.11 2.94 -8.62
C SER A 174 -12.50 2.46 -8.23
N VAL A 175 -12.56 1.59 -7.22
CA VAL A 175 -13.82 0.97 -6.78
C VAL A 175 -13.89 0.92 -5.26
N GLU A 176 -15.07 1.18 -4.71
CA GLU A 176 -15.35 0.90 -3.30
C GLU A 176 -15.43 -0.62 -3.09
N ILE A 177 -14.85 -1.10 -1.99
CA ILE A 177 -14.87 -2.49 -1.56
C ILE A 177 -15.19 -2.57 -0.07
N ASP A 178 -15.77 -3.69 0.34
CA ASP A 178 -15.81 -4.10 1.75
C ASP A 178 -14.51 -4.84 2.05
N TYR A 179 -13.62 -4.21 2.82
CA TYR A 179 -12.32 -4.76 3.16
C TYR A 179 -12.40 -5.57 4.46
N PHE A 180 -12.01 -6.84 4.39
CA PHE A 180 -11.93 -7.70 5.57
C PHE A 180 -10.81 -7.24 6.51
N VAL A 181 -11.20 -6.85 7.70
CA VAL A 181 -10.29 -6.36 8.74
C VAL A 181 -9.51 -7.53 9.33
N PRO A 182 -8.17 -7.43 9.52
CA PRO A 182 -7.41 -8.46 10.19
C PRO A 182 -8.00 -8.80 11.57
N PRO A 183 -8.11 -10.08 11.97
CA PRO A 183 -8.77 -10.44 13.23
C PRO A 183 -8.19 -9.75 14.48
N ALA A 184 -6.89 -9.44 14.46
CA ALA A 184 -6.20 -8.72 15.53
C ALA A 184 -6.72 -7.30 15.76
N THR A 185 -7.37 -6.69 14.76
CA THR A 185 -7.83 -5.29 14.80
C THR A 185 -9.34 -5.16 14.87
N ALA A 186 -10.07 -6.29 14.80
CA ALA A 186 -11.51 -6.30 14.98
C ALA A 186 -12.02 -5.57 16.25
N PRO A 187 -11.31 -5.61 17.41
CA PRO A 187 -11.71 -4.82 18.59
C PRO A 187 -11.72 -3.30 18.37
N GLN A 188 -10.95 -2.79 17.39
CA GLN A 188 -10.91 -1.37 17.05
C GLN A 188 -12.19 -0.90 16.32
N HIS A 189 -12.97 -1.86 15.81
CA HIS A 189 -14.12 -1.62 14.93
C HIS A 189 -15.45 -2.02 15.56
N ASN A 190 -15.46 -2.32 16.87
CA ASN A 190 -16.65 -2.79 17.60
C ASN A 190 -17.34 -4.00 16.94
N CYS A 191 -16.56 -4.82 16.23
CA CYS A 191 -17.07 -6.02 15.56
C CYS A 191 -17.37 -7.11 16.59
N THR A 192 -18.56 -7.70 16.52
CA THR A 192 -18.97 -8.83 17.37
C THR A 192 -18.30 -10.15 16.95
N ASN A 193 -17.96 -10.29 15.67
CA ASN A 193 -17.24 -11.43 15.12
C ASN A 193 -16.04 -10.95 14.28
N ALA A 194 -14.83 -11.29 14.72
CA ALA A 194 -13.59 -10.91 14.04
C ALA A 194 -13.49 -11.47 12.61
N TYR A 195 -14.16 -12.59 12.30
CA TYR A 195 -14.16 -13.21 10.96
C TYR A 195 -15.25 -12.66 10.03
N GLN A 196 -16.02 -11.67 10.49
CA GLN A 196 -17.04 -10.96 9.71
C GLN A 196 -16.91 -9.45 9.87
N CYS A 197 -15.72 -8.97 10.22
CA CYS A 197 -15.43 -7.55 10.41
C CYS A 197 -14.96 -6.95 9.09
N PHE A 198 -15.75 -6.03 8.55
CA PHE A 198 -15.44 -5.33 7.31
C PHE A 198 -15.52 -3.82 7.51
N ILE A 199 -14.65 -3.10 6.81
CA ILE A 199 -14.65 -1.63 6.74
C ILE A 199 -14.80 -1.21 5.29
N LYS A 200 -15.23 0.04 5.08
CA LYS A 200 -15.24 0.61 3.74
C LYS A 200 -13.82 0.99 3.36
N ALA A 201 -13.44 0.61 2.14
CA ALA A 201 -12.16 0.94 1.59
C ALA A 201 -12.31 1.20 0.09
N ARG A 202 -11.35 1.93 -0.46
CA ARG A 202 -11.22 2.14 -1.89
C ARG A 202 -10.03 1.35 -2.42
N LYS A 203 -10.28 0.56 -3.45
CA LYS A 203 -9.25 -0.13 -4.20
C LYS A 203 -8.95 0.65 -5.47
N ILE A 204 -7.69 1.04 -5.64
CA ILE A 204 -7.20 1.73 -6.83
C ILE A 204 -6.15 0.86 -7.49
N GLU A 205 -6.32 0.58 -8.78
CA GLU A 205 -5.42 -0.26 -9.57
C GLU A 205 -5.08 0.47 -10.86
N PHE A 206 -3.81 0.50 -11.26
CA PHE A 206 -3.35 1.10 -12.52
C PHE A 206 -2.01 0.52 -12.95
N ASP A 207 -1.67 0.71 -14.23
CA ASP A 207 -0.37 0.35 -14.77
C ASP A 207 0.53 1.58 -14.81
N GLN A 208 1.71 1.50 -14.24
CA GLN A 208 2.76 2.50 -14.28
C GLN A 208 3.83 2.10 -15.30
N VAL A 209 4.24 3.04 -16.14
CA VAL A 209 5.33 2.87 -17.10
C VAL A 209 6.44 3.86 -16.74
N LEU A 210 7.62 3.33 -16.40
CA LEU A 210 8.80 4.10 -16.06
C LEU A 210 9.56 4.43 -17.35
N LEU A 211 9.50 5.68 -17.81
CA LEU A 211 9.99 6.07 -19.14
C LEU A 211 11.53 6.22 -19.19
N ASN A 212 12.18 6.24 -18.03
CA ASN A 212 13.63 6.31 -17.88
C ASN A 212 14.27 4.98 -17.49
N GLU A 213 13.49 3.92 -17.25
CA GLU A 213 13.99 2.59 -16.96
C GLU A 213 13.60 1.63 -18.07
N PHE A 214 14.58 0.93 -18.63
CA PHE A 214 14.36 0.00 -19.73
C PHE A 214 14.62 -1.43 -19.28
N ASP A 215 13.91 -2.36 -19.88
CA ASP A 215 14.11 -3.80 -19.69
C ASP A 215 15.18 -4.37 -20.63
N ILE A 216 15.45 -5.69 -20.53
CA ILE A 216 16.40 -6.39 -21.41
C ILE A 216 16.05 -6.33 -22.91
N HIS A 217 14.83 -5.94 -23.26
CA HIS A 217 14.36 -5.78 -24.63
C HIS A 217 14.35 -4.31 -25.09
N GLY A 218 14.83 -3.38 -24.26
CA GLY A 218 14.86 -1.95 -24.54
C GLY A 218 13.48 -1.28 -24.48
N LYS A 219 12.48 -1.94 -23.86
CA LYS A 219 11.16 -1.35 -23.62
C LYS A 219 11.12 -0.69 -22.24
N PRO A 220 10.39 0.43 -22.06
CA PRO A 220 10.15 1.02 -20.75
C PRO A 220 9.59 -0.01 -19.76
N LYS A 221 10.11 -0.03 -18.53
CA LYS A 221 9.63 -0.96 -17.50
C LYS A 221 8.20 -0.64 -17.12
N ARG A 222 7.38 -1.68 -17.06
CA ARG A 222 5.99 -1.61 -16.63
C ARG A 222 5.76 -2.32 -15.31
N GLN A 223 4.95 -1.70 -14.47
CA GLN A 223 4.54 -2.23 -13.19
C GLN A 223 3.04 -2.05 -13.02
N HIS A 224 2.37 -3.04 -12.46
CA HIS A 224 1.00 -2.89 -12.00
C HIS A 224 1.00 -2.49 -10.53
N ILE A 225 0.32 -1.39 -10.23
CA ILE A 225 0.18 -0.87 -8.88
C ILE A 225 -1.24 -1.12 -8.41
N LYS A 226 -1.36 -1.68 -7.20
CA LYS A 226 -2.62 -1.81 -6.47
C LYS A 226 -2.50 -1.17 -5.10
N LEU A 227 -3.45 -0.30 -4.79
CA LEU A 227 -3.63 0.34 -3.50
C LEU A 227 -4.97 -0.09 -2.91
N VAL A 228 -5.01 -0.32 -1.61
CA VAL A 228 -6.25 -0.34 -0.83
C VAL A 228 -6.09 0.69 0.27
N ILE A 229 -7.00 1.66 0.28
CA ILE A 229 -6.98 2.79 1.20
C ILE A 229 -8.30 2.88 1.95
N SER A 230 -8.27 3.31 3.20
CA SER A 230 -9.47 3.52 4.00
C SER A 230 -9.27 4.66 4.97
N ASN A 231 -10.31 5.45 5.15
CA ASN A 231 -10.35 6.49 6.17
C ASN A 231 -10.85 5.99 7.53
N ASP A 232 -11.36 4.76 7.60
CA ASP A 232 -11.89 4.13 8.80
C ASP A 232 -10.78 3.56 9.71
N VAL A 233 -9.50 3.89 9.49
CA VAL A 233 -8.36 3.33 10.22
C VAL A 233 -7.42 4.45 10.72
N PRO A 234 -6.57 4.18 11.73
CA PRO A 234 -5.56 5.15 12.17
C PRO A 234 -4.67 5.64 11.02
N PHE A 235 -4.12 6.85 11.17
CA PHE A 235 -3.44 7.57 10.10
C PHE A 235 -2.32 6.74 9.44
N LEU A 236 -1.44 6.13 10.23
CA LEU A 236 -0.32 5.32 9.79
C LEU A 236 -0.74 4.03 9.06
N SER A 237 -2.03 3.64 9.18
CA SER A 237 -2.61 2.46 8.54
C SER A 237 -3.62 2.79 7.41
N ARG A 238 -3.82 4.08 7.08
CA ARG A 238 -4.73 4.54 6.01
C ARG A 238 -4.48 3.89 4.65
N MET A 239 -3.26 3.45 4.38
CA MET A 239 -2.93 2.58 3.25
C MET A 239 -2.87 1.12 3.72
N LEU A 240 -4.01 0.43 3.64
CA LEU A 240 -4.20 -0.96 4.07
C LEU A 240 -3.38 -1.95 3.23
N GLN A 241 -3.23 -1.68 1.94
CA GLN A 241 -2.42 -2.49 1.04
C GLN A 241 -1.73 -1.63 -0.01
N TYR A 242 -0.47 -1.94 -0.31
CA TYR A 242 0.24 -1.47 -1.50
C TYR A 242 0.98 -2.63 -2.13
N CYS A 243 0.61 -2.95 -3.35
CA CYS A 243 1.22 -4.00 -4.14
C CYS A 243 1.80 -3.43 -5.43
N GLN A 244 3.00 -3.88 -5.75
CA GLN A 244 3.67 -3.62 -7.02
C GLN A 244 3.97 -4.97 -7.67
N ARG A 245 3.45 -5.19 -8.88
CA ARG A 245 3.70 -6.36 -9.70
C ARG A 245 4.47 -5.94 -10.94
N GLY A 246 5.65 -6.50 -11.19
CA GLY A 246 6.50 -6.09 -12.31
C GLY A 246 7.32 -7.24 -12.90
N LEU A 247 7.85 -7.03 -14.10
CA LEU A 247 8.86 -7.90 -14.69
C LEU A 247 10.25 -7.41 -14.30
N PHE A 248 11.05 -8.31 -13.73
CA PHE A 248 12.42 -8.05 -13.31
C PHE A 248 13.39 -8.85 -14.18
N ASP A 249 14.44 -8.18 -14.63
CA ASP A 249 15.46 -8.79 -15.48
C ASP A 249 16.40 -9.68 -14.64
N MET A 250 16.51 -10.94 -15.03
CA MET A 250 17.44 -11.92 -14.47
C MET A 250 18.28 -12.54 -15.57
N SER A 251 19.51 -12.05 -15.74
CA SER A 251 20.57 -12.52 -16.66
C SER A 251 20.15 -12.70 -18.13
N SER A 252 19.22 -13.60 -18.44
CA SER A 252 18.72 -13.94 -19.78
C SER A 252 17.19 -14.04 -19.88
N GLN A 253 16.45 -13.77 -18.79
CA GLN A 253 14.99 -13.88 -18.75
C GLN A 253 14.37 -12.79 -17.87
N GLN A 254 13.09 -12.50 -18.11
CA GLN A 254 12.28 -11.70 -17.20
C GLN A 254 11.49 -12.61 -16.25
N ILE A 255 11.48 -12.26 -14.97
CA ILE A 255 10.66 -12.93 -13.96
C ILE A 255 9.58 -11.97 -13.45
N LEU A 256 8.38 -12.50 -13.24
CA LEU A 256 7.29 -11.76 -12.62
C LEU A 256 7.52 -11.74 -11.10
N VAL A 257 7.55 -10.56 -10.50
CA VAL A 257 7.69 -10.41 -9.04
C VAL A 257 6.59 -9.50 -8.53
N ASP A 258 5.95 -9.93 -7.45
CA ASP A 258 4.94 -9.16 -6.72
C ASP A 258 5.49 -8.83 -5.34
N TYR A 259 5.59 -7.54 -5.01
CA TYR A 259 5.86 -7.05 -3.66
C TYR A 259 4.59 -6.45 -3.09
N CYS A 260 4.13 -6.95 -1.94
CA CYS A 260 2.89 -6.50 -1.32
C CYS A 260 3.12 -6.17 0.16
N TYR A 261 2.96 -4.89 0.49
CA TYR A 261 2.78 -4.41 1.85
C TYR A 261 1.30 -4.56 2.21
N THR A 262 1.00 -5.24 3.31
CA THR A 262 -0.37 -5.43 3.80
C THR A 262 -0.42 -5.17 5.29
N ILE A 263 -1.30 -4.27 5.72
CA ILE A 263 -1.58 -4.02 7.13
C ILE A 263 -2.19 -5.28 7.74
N ASN A 264 -1.54 -5.84 8.76
CA ASN A 264 -1.95 -7.04 9.47
C ASN A 264 -2.40 -6.74 10.91
N SER A 265 -2.05 -5.57 11.46
CA SER A 265 -2.58 -5.08 12.72
C SER A 265 -2.50 -3.55 12.84
N TYR A 266 -3.35 -2.94 13.68
CA TYR A 266 -3.38 -1.51 13.97
C TYR A 266 -4.23 -1.22 15.22
N ALA A 267 -4.01 -0.06 15.82
CA ALA A 267 -4.85 0.49 16.88
C ALA A 267 -4.92 2.01 16.78
N PHE A 268 -6.09 2.58 17.10
CA PHE A 268 -6.24 4.02 17.18
C PHE A 268 -5.44 4.59 18.35
N GLY A 269 -4.80 5.73 18.12
CA GLY A 269 -4.15 6.46 19.20
C GLY A 269 -5.14 7.14 20.14
N ARG A 270 -4.63 7.62 21.26
CA ARG A 270 -5.38 8.35 22.28
C ARG A 270 -5.26 9.85 22.05
N ASN A 271 -6.36 10.55 22.31
CA ASN A 271 -6.37 12.01 22.39
C ASN A 271 -5.63 12.50 23.64
#